data_AF-X1HU78-F1
#
_entry.id   AF-X1HU78-F1
#
_cell.length_a   1.000
_cell.length_b   1.000
_cell.length_c   1.000
_cell.angle_alpha   90.00
_cell.angle_beta   90.00
_cell.angle_gamma   90.00
#
_symmetry.space_group_name_H-M   'P 1'
#
loop_
_entity.id
_entity.type
_entity.pdbx_description
1 polymer ?
#
loop_
_entity_poly.entity_id
_entity_poly.type
_entity_poly.pdbx_seq_one_letter_code
_entity_poly.pdbx_strand_id
1 'polypeptide(L)'
;MIVSDIMMPVMDGFQLCRECKGDEKLKDIPFVFYTATYTKDEDEEFTLKLGADKFIRKPIESDEFAKLIQGIFRDVEEGKKKPVVAGMKILVVEDNEDSRNLLVKQLRAYGHEVTATADGVEALEQALAQPPDIIVSDILMPKMDGYQLCRECKQNEQLKNIPFIFYTATYTREEDDSLGG
;
A
#
# COMPACT_ATOMS: atom_id res chain seq x y z
N MET A 1 7.44 -3.09 1.22
CA MET A 1 6.34 -3.20 2.20
C MET A 1 5.04 -3.35 1.42
N ILE A 2 4.00 -3.95 2.00
CA ILE A 2 2.63 -4.07 1.49
C ILE A 2 1.76 -3.46 2.58
N VAL A 3 0.88 -2.53 2.21
CA VAL A 3 -0.15 -2.01 3.10
C VAL A 3 -1.48 -2.45 2.48
N SER A 4 -2.38 -3.02 3.27
CA SER A 4 -3.63 -3.59 2.77
C SER A 4 -4.77 -3.37 3.75
N ASP A 5 -5.96 -3.09 3.22
CA ASP A 5 -7.19 -3.22 4.01
C ASP A 5 -7.48 -4.70 4.29
N ILE A 6 -8.23 -4.98 5.34
CA ILE A 6 -8.74 -6.33 5.64
C ILE A 6 -9.95 -6.62 4.76
N MET A 7 -10.87 -5.66 4.66
CA MET A 7 -12.11 -5.83 3.92
C MET A 7 -11.89 -5.45 2.46
N MET A 8 -11.67 -6.45 1.62
CA MET A 8 -11.49 -6.29 0.17
C MET A 8 -12.37 -7.29 -0.59
N PRO A 9 -12.93 -6.90 -1.75
CA PRO A 9 -13.71 -7.80 -2.59
C PRO A 9 -12.82 -8.88 -3.21
N VAL A 10 -13.42 -10.04 -3.50
CA VAL A 10 -12.78 -11.23 -4.12
C VAL A 10 -11.81 -11.96 -3.19
N MET A 11 -10.84 -11.26 -2.61
CA MET A 11 -9.85 -11.81 -1.68
C MET A 11 -9.68 -10.83 -0.51
N ASP A 12 -9.89 -11.30 0.71
CA ASP A 12 -9.69 -10.48 1.91
C ASP A 12 -8.19 -10.28 2.22
N GLY A 13 -7.88 -9.26 3.00
CA GLY A 13 -6.51 -8.92 3.38
C GLY A 13 -5.81 -10.03 4.18
N PHE A 14 -6.56 -10.86 4.92
CA PHE A 14 -5.97 -11.98 5.66
C PHE A 14 -5.46 -13.06 4.71
N GLN A 15 -6.23 -13.38 3.67
CA GLN A 15 -5.83 -14.30 2.62
C GLN A 15 -4.63 -13.75 1.85
N LEU A 16 -4.66 -12.47 1.47
CA LEU A 16 -3.53 -11.82 0.81
C LEU A 16 -2.25 -11.89 1.65
N CYS A 17 -2.33 -11.60 2.95
CA CYS A 17 -1.19 -11.71 3.87
C CYS A 17 -0.63 -13.14 3.90
N ARG A 18 -1.50 -14.15 3.99
CA ARG A 18 -1.06 -15.56 3.99
C ARG A 18 -0.38 -15.96 2.70
N GLU A 19 -0.93 -15.58 1.56
CA GLU A 19 -0.32 -15.87 0.25
C GLU A 19 1.04 -15.18 0.12
N CYS A 20 1.14 -13.91 0.51
CA CYS A 20 2.42 -13.18 0.50
C CYS A 20 3.47 -13.81 1.42
N LYS A 21 3.07 -14.22 2.63
CA LYS A 21 3.98 -14.81 3.62
C LYS A 21 4.34 -16.27 3.32
N GLY A 22 3.53 -16.97 2.52
CA GLY A 22 3.82 -18.31 2.03
C GLY A 22 4.68 -18.36 0.76
N ASP A 23 4.83 -17.27 0.03
CA ASP A 23 5.61 -17.20 -1.21
C ASP A 23 7.10 -16.88 -0.93
N GLU A 24 8.01 -17.68 -1.47
CA GLU A 24 9.47 -17.55 -1.25
C GLU A 24 10.05 -16.19 -1.67
N LYS A 25 9.43 -15.50 -2.63
CA LYS A 25 9.87 -14.19 -3.11
C LYS A 25 9.23 -13.04 -2.34
N LEU A 26 8.05 -13.25 -1.77
CA LEU A 26 7.25 -12.19 -1.13
C LEU A 26 7.29 -12.23 0.40
N LYS A 27 7.66 -13.36 1.01
CA LYS A 27 7.59 -13.57 2.47
C LYS A 27 8.37 -12.56 3.30
N ASP A 28 9.46 -12.04 2.73
CA ASP A 28 10.34 -11.07 3.38
C ASP A 28 9.86 -9.62 3.22
N ILE A 29 8.85 -9.37 2.37
CA ILE A 29 8.30 -8.02 2.19
C ILE A 29 7.48 -7.67 3.45
N PRO A 30 7.73 -6.51 4.08
CA PRO A 30 6.95 -6.08 5.22
C PRO A 30 5.45 -6.00 4.89
N PHE A 31 4.55 -6.57 5.69
CA PHE A 31 3.11 -6.52 5.43
C PHE A 31 2.38 -5.78 6.55
N VAL A 32 1.57 -4.80 6.23
CA VAL A 32 0.89 -3.92 7.18
C VAL A 32 -0.59 -3.93 6.88
N PHE A 33 -1.40 -4.21 7.90
CA PHE A 33 -2.85 -4.01 7.79
C PHE A 33 -3.18 -2.56 8.06
N TYR A 34 -4.03 -1.96 7.23
CA TYR A 34 -4.56 -0.61 7.41
C TYR A 34 -6.08 -0.62 7.26
N THR A 35 -6.79 -0.66 8.38
CA THR A 35 -8.23 -0.97 8.40
C THR A 35 -9.01 -0.12 9.40
N ALA A 36 -10.24 0.24 9.02
CA ALA A 36 -11.25 0.84 9.91
C ALA A 36 -12.16 -0.22 10.56
N THR A 37 -12.05 -1.47 10.10
CA THR A 37 -12.87 -2.60 10.52
C THR A 37 -11.97 -3.67 11.16
N TYR A 38 -12.50 -4.51 12.06
CA TYR A 38 -11.67 -5.48 12.81
C TYR A 38 -10.59 -4.81 13.67
N THR A 39 -10.99 -3.85 14.52
CA THR A 39 -10.07 -3.04 15.34
C THR A 39 -9.95 -3.53 16.78
N LYS A 40 -10.42 -4.74 17.10
CA LYS A 40 -10.26 -5.30 18.44
C LYS A 40 -8.81 -5.75 18.62
N ASP A 41 -8.33 -5.77 19.87
CA ASP A 41 -6.97 -6.23 20.17
C ASP A 41 -6.75 -7.69 19.73
N GLU A 42 -7.81 -8.50 19.75
CA GLU A 42 -7.83 -9.88 19.25
C GLU A 42 -7.57 -9.96 17.72
N ASP A 43 -8.10 -9.01 16.97
CA ASP A 43 -7.92 -8.92 15.50
C ASP A 43 -6.48 -8.53 15.16
N GLU A 44 -5.93 -7.57 15.91
CA GLU A 44 -4.53 -7.16 15.80
C GLU A 44 -3.59 -8.33 16.11
N GLU A 45 -3.80 -9.03 17.23
CA GLU A 45 -2.99 -10.19 17.60
C GLU A 45 -3.07 -11.30 16.53
N PHE A 46 -4.25 -11.51 15.96
CA PHE A 46 -4.45 -12.45 14.87
C PHE A 46 -3.67 -12.06 13.61
N THR A 47 -3.70 -10.79 13.20
CA THR A 47 -2.93 -10.33 12.03
C THR A 47 -1.43 -10.50 12.18
N LEU A 48 -0.90 -10.23 13.38
CA LEU A 48 0.53 -10.41 13.67
C LEU A 48 0.91 -11.89 13.61
N LYS A 49 0.06 -12.79 14.11
CA LYS A 49 0.27 -14.26 13.99
C LYS A 49 0.25 -14.76 12.54
N LEU A 50 -0.47 -14.07 11.63
CA LEU A 50 -0.46 -14.36 10.20
C LEU A 50 0.82 -13.93 9.48
N GLY A 51 1.72 -13.22 10.18
CA GLY A 51 2.98 -12.74 9.64
C GLY A 51 2.97 -11.28 9.21
N ALA A 52 1.93 -10.51 9.56
CA ALA A 52 1.98 -9.08 9.39
C ALA A 52 3.03 -8.45 10.31
N ASP A 53 3.66 -7.41 9.79
CA ASP A 53 4.67 -6.60 10.44
C ASP A 53 4.04 -5.54 11.33
N LYS A 54 2.86 -5.05 10.93
CA LYS A 54 2.13 -4.04 11.68
C LYS A 54 0.63 -4.09 11.39
N PHE A 55 -0.12 -3.56 12.32
CA PHE A 55 -1.53 -3.29 12.21
C PHE A 55 -1.75 -1.79 12.46
N ILE A 56 -2.52 -1.14 11.60
CA ILE A 56 -2.80 0.29 11.64
C ILE A 56 -4.32 0.46 11.61
N ARG A 57 -4.85 1.08 12.67
CA ARG A 57 -6.27 1.44 12.79
C ARG A 57 -6.52 2.75 12.04
N LYS A 58 -7.58 2.79 11.25
CA LYS A 58 -8.10 4.04 10.65
C LYS A 58 -9.08 4.71 11.63
N PRO A 59 -9.12 6.06 11.68
CA PRO A 59 -8.17 6.98 11.07
C PRO A 59 -6.85 7.04 11.87
N ILE A 60 -5.74 7.34 11.18
CA ILE A 60 -4.45 7.62 11.80
C ILE A 60 -3.93 8.97 11.30
N GLU A 61 -3.33 9.74 12.20
CA GLU A 61 -2.70 11.00 11.84
C GLU A 61 -1.44 10.77 10.99
N SER A 62 -1.20 11.67 10.03
CA SER A 62 -0.13 11.52 9.03
C SER A 62 1.26 11.34 9.66
N ASP A 63 1.53 12.04 10.76
CA ASP A 63 2.80 11.95 11.49
C ASP A 63 2.97 10.59 12.19
N GLU A 64 1.88 10.00 12.66
CA GLU A 64 1.89 8.72 13.35
C GLU A 64 2.06 7.57 12.36
N PHE A 65 1.41 7.67 11.20
CA PHE A 65 1.66 6.78 10.07
C PHE A 65 3.12 6.83 9.62
N ALA A 66 3.68 8.04 9.44
CA ALA A 66 5.07 8.21 9.05
C ALA A 66 6.04 7.57 10.05
N LYS A 67 5.83 7.77 11.36
CA LYS A 67 6.65 7.14 12.42
C LYS A 67 6.57 5.61 12.39
N LEU A 68 5.39 5.06 12.13
CA LEU A 68 5.16 3.63 12.00
C LEU A 68 5.94 3.05 10.82
N ILE A 69 5.85 3.70 9.67
CA ILE A 69 6.56 3.28 8.46
C ILE A 69 8.08 3.42 8.65
N GLN A 70 8.56 4.51 9.25
CA GLN A 70 9.97 4.68 9.60
C GLN A 70 10.47 3.58 10.54
N GLY A 71 9.66 3.15 11.51
CA GLY A 71 10.00 2.03 12.39
C GLY A 71 10.20 0.72 11.61
N ILE A 72 9.31 0.44 10.66
CA ILE A 72 9.41 -0.74 9.80
C ILE A 72 10.66 -0.68 8.92
N PHE A 73 10.96 0.47 8.31
CA PHE A 73 12.17 0.64 7.52
C PHE A 73 13.46 0.55 8.35
N ARG A 74 13.46 1.06 9.58
CA ARG A 74 14.60 0.91 10.50
C ARG A 74 14.83 -0.54 10.89
N ASP A 75 13.79 -1.28 11.24
CA ASP A 75 13.92 -2.72 11.56
C ASP A 75 14.47 -3.51 10.35
N VAL A 76 14.13 -3.04 9.17
CA VAL A 76 14.63 -3.51 7.88
C VAL A 76 16.11 -3.10 7.63
N GLU A 77 16.55 -1.90 8.00
CA GLU A 77 17.95 -1.44 7.87
C GLU A 77 18.88 -2.09 8.90
N GLU A 78 18.40 -2.32 10.12
CA GLU A 78 19.14 -2.97 11.21
C GLU A 78 19.32 -4.49 11.01
N GLY A 79 18.91 -5.02 9.84
CA GLY A 79 19.05 -6.44 9.50
C GLY A 79 18.07 -7.36 10.23
N LYS A 80 17.07 -6.80 10.93
CA LYS A 80 15.97 -7.59 11.50
C LYS A 80 14.96 -8.00 10.42
N LYS A 81 14.94 -7.31 9.27
CA LYS A 81 14.26 -7.64 8.00
C LYS A 81 15.12 -7.14 6.80
N LYS A 82 14.77 -7.44 5.53
CA LYS A 82 15.61 -7.07 4.35
C LYS A 82 15.45 -5.59 3.93
N PRO A 83 16.55 -4.81 3.72
CA PRO A 83 16.58 -3.33 3.52
C PRO A 83 15.60 -2.76 2.48
N VAL A 84 14.95 -1.63 2.79
CA VAL A 84 14.38 -0.68 1.82
C VAL A 84 15.40 0.42 1.69
N VAL A 85 16.09 0.43 0.55
CA VAL A 85 17.25 1.29 0.29
C VAL A 85 16.77 2.66 -0.23
N ALA A 86 17.45 3.74 0.17
CA ALA A 86 17.29 5.05 -0.47
C ALA A 86 17.56 4.95 -1.99
N GLY A 87 16.89 5.79 -2.79
CA GLY A 87 17.03 5.77 -4.25
C GLY A 87 16.11 4.79 -5.00
N MET A 88 15.18 4.12 -4.32
CA MET A 88 14.16 3.32 -5.01
C MET A 88 13.30 4.17 -5.96
N LYS A 89 12.96 3.59 -7.11
CA LYS A 89 12.01 4.12 -8.08
C LYS A 89 10.60 3.72 -7.69
N ILE A 90 9.80 4.68 -7.27
CA ILE A 90 8.43 4.49 -6.81
C ILE A 90 7.47 5.03 -7.87
N LEU A 91 6.47 4.24 -8.26
CA LEU A 91 5.33 4.70 -9.04
C LEU A 91 4.13 4.87 -8.11
N VAL A 92 3.66 6.11 -7.95
CA VAL A 92 2.44 6.45 -7.23
C VAL A 92 1.26 6.54 -8.20
N VAL A 93 0.14 5.90 -7.90
CA VAL A 93 -1.08 5.93 -8.71
C VAL A 93 -2.22 6.37 -7.83
N GLU A 94 -2.71 7.59 -8.04
CA GLU A 94 -3.68 8.23 -7.15
C GLU A 94 -4.44 9.29 -7.96
N ASP A 95 -5.77 9.18 -8.03
CA ASP A 95 -6.58 10.06 -8.87
C ASP A 95 -6.80 11.42 -8.21
N ASN A 96 -6.84 11.47 -6.87
CA ASN A 96 -6.92 12.72 -6.12
C ASN A 96 -5.58 13.47 -6.16
N GLU A 97 -5.59 14.65 -6.79
CA GLU A 97 -4.37 15.44 -6.98
C GLU A 97 -3.69 15.87 -5.68
N ASP A 98 -4.45 16.24 -4.64
CA ASP A 98 -3.90 16.67 -3.36
C ASP A 98 -3.25 15.50 -2.61
N SER A 99 -3.95 14.35 -2.53
CA SER A 99 -3.42 13.10 -1.95
C SER A 99 -2.14 12.66 -2.69
N ARG A 100 -2.17 12.67 -4.02
CA ARG A 100 -1.03 12.31 -4.87
C ARG A 100 0.17 13.22 -4.60
N ASN A 101 -0.06 14.53 -4.59
CA ASN A 101 1.01 15.52 -4.37
C ASN A 101 1.62 15.41 -2.97
N LEU A 102 0.81 15.17 -1.95
CA LEU A 102 1.28 14.97 -0.58
C LEU A 102 2.19 13.73 -0.49
N LEU A 103 1.71 12.58 -1.01
CA LEU A 103 2.44 11.33 -0.98
C LEU A 103 3.76 11.42 -1.76
N VAL A 104 3.75 12.03 -2.95
CA VAL A 104 4.96 12.26 -3.75
C VAL A 104 5.99 13.11 -3.00
N LYS A 105 5.56 14.21 -2.36
CA LYS A 105 6.46 15.07 -1.58
C LYS A 105 7.10 14.31 -0.42
N GLN A 106 6.31 13.52 0.31
CA GLN A 106 6.79 12.72 1.43
C GLN A 106 7.83 11.68 0.98
N LEU A 107 7.50 10.87 -0.03
CA LEU A 107 8.39 9.83 -0.53
C LEU A 107 9.70 10.40 -1.11
N ARG A 108 9.65 11.54 -1.80
CA ARG A 108 10.86 12.24 -2.27
C ARG A 108 11.70 12.79 -1.12
N ALA A 109 11.08 13.30 -0.05
CA ALA A 109 11.80 13.78 1.13
C ALA A 109 12.60 12.66 1.82
N TYR A 110 12.18 11.40 1.66
CA TYR A 110 12.93 10.22 2.09
C TYR A 110 14.01 9.74 1.11
N GLY A 111 14.28 10.49 0.04
CA GLY A 111 15.37 10.21 -0.90
C GLY A 111 15.03 9.19 -1.99
N HIS A 112 13.75 8.99 -2.30
CA HIS A 112 13.31 8.11 -3.39
C HIS A 112 13.10 8.87 -4.71
N GLU A 113 13.25 8.16 -5.82
CA GLU A 113 12.87 8.63 -7.14
C GLU A 113 11.39 8.34 -7.36
N VAL A 114 10.53 9.37 -7.33
CA VAL A 114 9.08 9.16 -7.40
C VAL A 114 8.51 9.67 -8.72
N THR A 115 7.79 8.79 -9.40
CA THR A 115 6.91 9.09 -10.53
C THR A 115 5.46 8.92 -10.12
N ALA A 116 4.54 9.63 -10.77
CA ALA A 116 3.13 9.58 -10.39
C ALA A 116 2.18 9.69 -11.58
N THR A 117 1.07 8.95 -11.53
CA THR A 117 -0.02 8.95 -12.52
C THR A 117 -1.37 9.08 -11.82
N ALA A 118 -2.40 9.45 -12.59
CA ALA A 118 -3.76 9.66 -12.04
C ALA A 118 -4.69 8.45 -12.18
N ASP A 119 -4.30 7.43 -12.97
CA ASP A 119 -5.10 6.23 -13.15
C ASP A 119 -4.25 5.00 -13.51
N GLY A 120 -4.89 3.83 -13.46
CA GLY A 120 -4.22 2.56 -13.71
C GLY A 120 -3.77 2.34 -15.16
N VAL A 121 -4.40 2.98 -16.15
CA VAL A 121 -3.99 2.83 -17.56
C VAL A 121 -2.64 3.51 -17.76
N GLU A 122 -2.54 4.77 -17.35
CA GLU A 122 -1.29 5.54 -17.41
C GLU A 122 -0.19 4.88 -16.57
N ALA A 123 -0.55 4.35 -15.40
CA ALA A 123 0.38 3.62 -14.54
C ALA A 123 0.96 2.37 -15.22
N LEU A 124 0.12 1.58 -15.88
CA LEU A 124 0.55 0.35 -16.55
C LEU A 124 1.49 0.67 -17.72
N GLU A 125 1.14 1.65 -18.55
CA GLU A 125 1.99 2.10 -19.65
C GLU A 125 3.36 2.57 -19.13
N GLN A 126 3.35 3.37 -18.08
CA GLN A 126 4.57 3.89 -17.49
C GLN A 126 5.41 2.79 -16.83
N ALA A 127 4.79 1.85 -16.11
CA ALA A 127 5.49 0.73 -15.48
C ALA A 127 6.15 -0.18 -16.52
N LEU A 128 5.53 -0.37 -17.69
CA LEU A 128 6.14 -1.13 -18.79
C LEU A 128 7.31 -0.40 -19.43
N ALA A 129 7.17 0.92 -19.65
CA ALA A 129 8.22 1.74 -20.23
C ALA A 129 9.44 1.90 -19.30
N GLN A 130 9.19 2.07 -18.01
CA GLN A 130 10.20 2.24 -16.99
C GLN A 130 9.77 1.51 -15.70
N PRO A 131 10.15 0.23 -15.55
CA PRO A 131 9.79 -0.57 -14.38
C PRO A 131 10.23 0.10 -13.07
N PRO A 132 9.29 0.36 -12.14
CA PRO A 132 9.63 0.85 -10.81
C PRO A 132 10.10 -0.31 -9.92
N ASP A 133 10.74 0.02 -8.81
CA ASP A 133 11.05 -0.93 -7.75
C ASP A 133 9.81 -1.25 -6.89
N ILE A 134 8.81 -0.37 -6.88
CA ILE A 134 7.54 -0.54 -6.16
C ILE A 134 6.43 0.33 -6.76
N ILE A 135 5.21 -0.21 -6.78
CA ILE A 135 4.00 0.52 -7.15
C ILE A 135 3.16 0.77 -5.89
N VAL A 136 2.70 2.00 -5.71
CA VAL A 136 1.81 2.42 -4.62
C VAL A 136 0.56 3.02 -5.26
N SER A 137 -0.58 2.34 -5.12
CA SER A 137 -1.80 2.67 -5.86
C SER A 137 -2.97 2.85 -4.91
N ASP A 138 -3.80 3.87 -5.14
CA ASP A 138 -5.17 3.83 -4.62
C ASP A 138 -5.96 2.70 -5.31
N ILE A 139 -7.06 2.30 -4.67
CA ILE A 139 -7.97 1.29 -5.17
C ILE A 139 -9.00 1.92 -6.10
N LEU A 140 -9.58 3.06 -5.72
CA LEU A 140 -10.74 3.63 -6.38
C LEU A 140 -10.32 4.71 -7.36
N MET A 141 -10.00 4.30 -8.59
CA MET A 141 -9.52 5.22 -9.62
C MET A 141 -10.34 5.08 -10.91
N PRO A 142 -10.45 6.16 -11.73
CA PRO A 142 -11.14 6.10 -13.01
C PRO A 142 -10.36 5.26 -14.03
N LYS A 143 -11.04 4.86 -15.12
CA LYS A 143 -10.52 4.08 -16.26
C LYS A 143 -10.06 2.65 -15.93
N MET A 144 -9.13 2.50 -14.99
CA MET A 144 -8.63 1.24 -14.47
C MET A 144 -8.41 1.39 -12.96
N ASP A 145 -9.14 0.59 -12.20
CA ASP A 145 -9.02 0.56 -10.74
C ASP A 145 -7.71 -0.11 -10.30
N GLY A 146 -7.34 0.08 -9.02
CA GLY A 146 -6.10 -0.47 -8.48
C GLY A 146 -6.04 -2.01 -8.54
N TYR A 147 -7.18 -2.70 -8.44
CA TYR A 147 -7.22 -4.16 -8.53
C TYR A 147 -6.96 -4.66 -9.95
N GLN A 148 -7.51 -3.98 -10.96
CA GLN A 148 -7.27 -4.24 -12.37
C GLN A 148 -5.81 -4.00 -12.69
N LEU A 149 -5.26 -2.85 -12.29
CA LEU A 149 -3.84 -2.54 -12.48
C LEU A 149 -2.94 -3.61 -11.85
N CYS A 150 -3.21 -4.01 -10.60
CA CYS A 150 -2.44 -5.05 -9.92
C CYS A 150 -2.49 -6.39 -10.69
N ARG A 151 -3.68 -6.81 -11.16
CA ARG A 151 -3.82 -8.02 -11.98
C ARG A 151 -3.00 -7.94 -13.27
N GLU A 152 -3.08 -6.84 -14.00
CA GLU A 152 -2.31 -6.63 -15.24
C GLU A 152 -0.80 -6.70 -14.96
N CYS A 153 -0.33 -6.04 -13.90
CA CYS A 153 1.06 -6.14 -13.47
C CYS A 153 1.46 -7.59 -13.13
N LYS A 154 0.61 -8.36 -12.44
CA LYS A 154 0.89 -9.75 -12.06
C LYS A 154 0.84 -10.74 -13.22
N GLN A 155 0.09 -10.44 -14.28
CA GLN A 155 0.04 -11.26 -15.50
C GLN A 155 1.19 -10.94 -16.46
N ASN A 156 1.85 -9.79 -16.30
CA ASN A 156 2.95 -9.36 -17.16
C ASN A 156 4.31 -9.88 -16.69
N GLU A 157 5.08 -10.52 -17.57
CA GLU A 157 6.40 -11.11 -17.25
C GLU A 157 7.42 -10.10 -16.66
N GLN A 158 7.37 -8.84 -17.09
CA GLN A 158 8.29 -7.78 -16.65
C GLN A 158 7.89 -7.18 -15.30
N LEU A 159 6.59 -7.16 -14.99
CA LEU A 159 6.05 -6.48 -13.82
C LEU A 159 5.63 -7.42 -12.69
N LYS A 160 5.45 -8.72 -12.96
CA LYS A 160 4.83 -9.65 -12.00
C LYS A 160 5.54 -9.76 -10.66
N ASN A 161 6.86 -9.55 -10.64
CA ASN A 161 7.66 -9.60 -9.41
C ASN A 161 7.76 -8.23 -8.71
N ILE A 162 7.27 -7.14 -9.30
CA ILE A 162 7.30 -5.81 -8.68
C ILE A 162 6.30 -5.80 -7.50
N PRO A 163 6.73 -5.38 -6.30
CA PRO A 163 5.85 -5.15 -5.17
C PRO A 163 4.76 -4.12 -5.48
N PHE A 164 3.54 -4.41 -5.06
CA PHE A 164 2.36 -3.56 -5.28
C PHE A 164 1.70 -3.26 -3.92
N ILE A 165 1.55 -1.98 -3.59
CA ILE A 165 0.93 -1.50 -2.36
C ILE A 165 -0.42 -0.87 -2.71
N PHE A 166 -1.46 -1.24 -1.96
CA PHE A 166 -2.70 -0.48 -1.96
C PHE A 166 -2.62 0.61 -0.88
N TYR A 167 -2.58 1.86 -1.31
CA TYR A 167 -2.62 3.03 -0.46
C TYR A 167 -3.96 3.72 -0.66
N THR A 168 -4.94 3.35 0.16
CA THR A 168 -6.28 3.92 0.09
C THR A 168 -6.61 4.76 1.31
N ALA A 169 -7.00 6.00 1.07
CA ALA A 169 -7.58 6.88 2.07
C ALA A 169 -9.10 6.94 1.86
N THR A 170 -9.85 6.19 2.65
CA THR A 170 -11.27 6.51 2.84
C THR A 170 -11.34 7.81 3.62
N TYR A 171 -11.52 8.94 2.92
CA TYR A 171 -12.11 10.12 3.56
C TYR A 171 -13.45 9.67 4.13
N THR A 172 -13.55 9.55 5.45
CA THR A 172 -14.82 9.72 6.13
C THR A 172 -15.25 11.15 5.84
N ARG A 173 -16.02 11.36 4.77
CA ARG A 173 -16.79 12.60 4.63
C ARG A 173 -17.68 12.68 5.86
N GLU A 174 -17.62 13.81 6.55
CA GLU A 174 -18.66 14.30 7.45
C GLU A 174 -19.96 14.56 6.67
N GLU A 175 -20.53 13.52 6.06
CA GLU A 175 -21.87 13.53 5.45
C GLU A 175 -22.69 12.38 6.04
N ASP A 176 -22.84 12.38 7.36
CA ASP A 176 -23.89 11.60 8.04
C ASP A 176 -24.59 12.42 9.14
N ASP A 177 -24.60 13.75 8.97
CA ASP A 177 -25.28 14.70 9.85
C ASP A 177 -26.32 15.51 9.04
N SER A 178 -27.26 14.81 8.38
CA SER A 178 -28.51 15.44 7.88
C SER A 178 -29.60 14.46 7.42
N LEU A 179 -29.80 13.34 8.10
CA LEU A 179 -31.07 12.60 8.05
C LEU A 179 -31.55 12.23 9.46
N GLY A 180 -31.84 13.28 10.23
CA GLY A 180 -32.49 13.20 11.54
C GLY A 180 -33.35 14.44 11.76
N GLY A 181 -34.38 14.60 10.93
CA GLY A 181 -35.46 15.58 11.09
C GLY A 181 -36.80 14.90 10.94
#